data_AF-A0AAV9XS34-F1
#
_entry.id   AF-A0AAV9XS34-F1
#
_cell.length_a   1.000
_cell.length_b   1.000
_cell.length_c   1.000
_cell.angle_alpha   90.00
_cell.angle_beta   90.00
_cell.angle_gamma   90.00
#
_symmetry.space_group_name_H-M   'P 1'
#
loop_
_entity.id
_entity.type
_entity.pdbx_description
1 polymer ?
#
loop_
_entity_poly.entity_id
_entity_poly.type
_entity_poly.pdbx_seq_one_letter_code
_entity_poly.pdbx_strand_id
1 'polypeptide(L)'
;MQSGIGSKAWAEQIVKSLTLEEKVSLLSGADIWRTTPIICVGVPVMKMTDGPVGVRGNTVMDGTTAALTPSAVSLAATFDTSILEGIGHLLADEVDDKKADVLLAPTGTTHALRIWKYSVNIFGFSVCLHRSPLGGRNFESLSGDDPFLRSKLAAAYITAIQSYDIVTNIKHFVANNQKTGQFILN
;
A
#
# COMPACT_ATOMS: atom_id res chain seq x y z
N MET A 1 -18.94 -15.13 -8.59
CA MET A 1 -18.17 -15.47 -7.37
C MET A 1 -18.98 -16.47 -6.56
N GLN A 2 -18.39 -17.59 -6.11
CA GLN A 2 -19.06 -18.51 -5.20
C GLN A 2 -19.27 -17.79 -3.85
N SER A 3 -20.48 -17.29 -3.65
CA SER A 3 -20.91 -16.52 -2.49
C SER A 3 -21.16 -17.45 -1.30
N GLY A 4 -20.14 -17.70 -0.47
CA GLY A 4 -20.36 -18.41 0.80
C GLY A 4 -19.12 -18.81 1.59
N ILE A 5 -17.95 -18.92 0.95
CA ILE A 5 -16.70 -19.24 1.66
C ILE A 5 -15.94 -17.97 2.04
N GLY A 6 -15.50 -17.87 3.29
CA GLY A 6 -14.66 -16.76 3.74
C GLY A 6 -13.34 -16.71 2.97
N SER A 7 -12.77 -15.52 2.80
CA SER A 7 -11.57 -15.28 1.98
C SER A 7 -10.36 -16.17 2.36
N LYS A 8 -10.16 -16.45 3.66
CA LYS A 8 -9.13 -17.38 4.12
C LYS A 8 -9.38 -18.81 3.61
N ALA A 9 -10.61 -19.30 3.74
CA ALA A 9 -10.98 -20.63 3.28
C ALA A 9 -10.87 -20.75 1.74
N TRP A 10 -11.25 -19.68 1.02
CA TRP A 10 -11.03 -19.59 -0.43
C TRP A 10 -9.54 -19.69 -0.76
N ALA A 11 -8.67 -18.89 -0.13
CA ALA A 11 -7.24 -18.92 -0.38
C ALA A 11 -6.62 -20.29 -0.08
N GLU A 12 -7.02 -20.93 1.02
CA GLU A 12 -6.58 -22.29 1.38
C GLU A 12 -7.01 -23.33 0.34
N GLN A 13 -8.25 -23.22 -0.19
CA GLN A 13 -8.74 -24.10 -1.25
C GLN A 13 -7.95 -23.93 -2.55
N ILE A 14 -7.72 -22.68 -2.96
CA ILE A 14 -6.91 -22.37 -4.15
C ILE A 14 -5.50 -22.95 -4.00
N VAL A 15 -4.80 -22.63 -2.92
CA VAL A 15 -3.41 -23.11 -2.69
C VAL A 15 -3.34 -24.64 -2.68
N LYS A 16 -4.36 -25.33 -2.18
CA LYS A 16 -4.41 -26.81 -2.23
C LYS A 16 -4.56 -27.36 -3.65
N SER A 17 -5.22 -26.64 -4.55
CA SER A 17 -5.40 -27.06 -5.95
C SER A 17 -4.19 -26.80 -6.86
N LEU A 18 -3.24 -25.97 -6.43
CA LEU A 18 -2.09 -25.59 -7.26
C LEU A 18 -0.99 -26.66 -7.30
N THR A 19 -0.34 -26.79 -8.45
CA THR A 19 0.94 -27.50 -8.56
C THR A 19 2.06 -26.77 -7.81
N LEU A 20 3.24 -27.38 -7.70
CA LEU A 20 4.39 -26.72 -7.08
C LEU A 20 4.87 -25.52 -7.91
N GLU A 21 4.92 -25.68 -9.23
CA GLU A 21 5.35 -24.66 -10.19
C GLU A 21 4.41 -23.45 -10.13
N GLU A 22 3.11 -23.69 -10.07
CA GLU A 22 2.09 -22.67 -9.87
C GLU A 22 2.29 -21.91 -8.55
N LYS A 23 2.51 -22.63 -7.43
CA LYS A 23 2.80 -21.99 -6.13
C LYS A 23 4.05 -21.14 -6.19
N VAL A 24 5.12 -21.62 -6.81
CA VAL A 24 6.38 -20.89 -6.97
C VAL A 24 6.17 -19.64 -7.81
N SER A 25 5.37 -19.71 -8.87
CA SER A 25 5.09 -18.58 -9.76
C SER A 25 4.40 -17.39 -9.07
N LEU A 26 3.60 -17.66 -8.00
CA LEU A 26 2.93 -16.63 -7.20
C LEU A 26 3.88 -15.85 -6.28
N LEU A 27 5.13 -16.31 -6.08
CA LEU A 27 6.11 -15.66 -5.20
C LEU A 27 6.85 -14.50 -5.87
N SER A 28 6.63 -14.27 -7.16
CA SER A 28 7.19 -13.16 -7.93
C SER A 28 6.11 -12.46 -8.75
N GLY A 29 6.33 -11.19 -9.05
CA GLY A 29 5.50 -10.48 -10.02
C GLY A 29 5.67 -11.04 -11.44
N ALA A 30 4.62 -10.94 -12.26
CA ALA A 30 4.70 -11.18 -13.70
C ALA A 30 5.46 -10.05 -14.40
N ASP A 31 5.36 -8.84 -13.86
CA ASP A 31 6.15 -7.67 -14.23
C ASP A 31 6.40 -6.79 -13.00
N ILE A 32 6.95 -5.59 -13.20
CA ILE A 32 7.29 -4.64 -12.12
C ILE A 32 6.05 -4.17 -11.33
N TRP A 33 4.87 -4.21 -11.93
CA TRP A 33 3.62 -3.67 -11.40
C TRP A 33 2.51 -4.71 -11.24
N ARG A 34 2.68 -5.95 -11.68
CA ARG A 34 1.59 -6.94 -11.75
C ARG A 34 1.97 -8.27 -11.11
N THR A 35 1.01 -8.89 -10.42
CA THR A 35 1.17 -10.26 -9.90
C THR A 35 1.05 -11.31 -11.00
N THR A 36 1.63 -12.48 -10.76
CA THR A 36 1.42 -13.64 -11.64
C THR A 36 0.00 -14.18 -11.50
N PRO A 37 -0.79 -14.27 -12.58
CA PRO A 37 -2.13 -14.86 -12.53
C PRO A 37 -2.08 -16.39 -12.64
N ILE A 38 -3.10 -17.06 -12.10
CA ILE A 38 -3.37 -18.49 -12.35
C ILE A 38 -4.85 -18.62 -12.72
N ILE A 39 -5.14 -18.36 -13.99
CA ILE A 39 -6.51 -18.19 -14.50
C ILE A 39 -7.34 -19.48 -14.40
N CYS A 40 -6.72 -20.65 -14.57
CA CYS A 40 -7.41 -21.94 -14.52
C CYS A 40 -8.09 -22.22 -13.16
N VAL A 41 -7.60 -21.64 -12.07
CA VAL A 41 -8.21 -21.74 -10.73
C VAL A 41 -8.81 -20.42 -10.25
N GLY A 42 -8.91 -19.41 -11.11
CA GLY A 42 -9.55 -18.14 -10.80
C GLY A 42 -8.71 -17.17 -9.95
N VAL A 43 -7.37 -17.29 -9.95
CA VAL A 43 -6.48 -16.26 -9.38
C VAL A 43 -6.24 -15.17 -10.43
N PRO A 44 -6.76 -13.95 -10.24
CA PRO A 44 -6.59 -12.87 -11.20
C PRO A 44 -5.19 -12.25 -11.11
N VAL A 45 -4.87 -11.42 -12.10
CA VAL A 45 -3.76 -10.47 -12.00
C VAL A 45 -4.20 -9.29 -11.13
N MET A 46 -3.35 -8.86 -10.21
CA MET A 46 -3.50 -7.59 -9.50
C MET A 46 -2.47 -6.60 -10.03
N LYS A 47 -2.91 -5.39 -10.34
CA LYS A 47 -2.06 -4.27 -10.74
C LYS A 47 -1.78 -3.37 -9.54
N MET A 48 -0.51 -3.02 -9.38
CA MET A 48 0.00 -2.13 -8.36
C MET A 48 0.35 -0.78 -9.00
N THR A 49 0.29 0.27 -8.19
CA THR A 49 0.74 1.60 -8.56
C THR A 49 1.46 2.24 -7.39
N ASP A 50 2.53 2.96 -7.69
CA ASP A 50 3.14 3.80 -6.67
C ASP A 50 2.21 4.92 -6.20
N GLY A 51 2.43 5.22 -4.93
CA GLY A 51 2.42 6.55 -4.35
C GLY A 51 3.68 6.73 -3.48
N PRO A 52 3.68 7.57 -2.42
CA PRO A 52 2.52 7.96 -1.63
C PRO A 52 1.96 9.37 -1.89
N VAL A 53 2.63 10.16 -2.74
CA VAL A 53 2.25 11.55 -3.06
C VAL A 53 1.50 11.57 -4.39
N GLY A 54 0.32 10.95 -4.43
CA GLY A 54 -0.45 10.72 -5.65
C GLY A 54 -0.36 9.27 -6.17
N VAL A 55 -1.13 9.00 -7.22
CA VAL A 55 -1.22 7.66 -7.84
C VAL A 55 -0.53 7.73 -9.20
N ARG A 56 0.68 7.18 -9.36
CA ARG A 56 1.47 7.37 -10.60
C ARG A 56 0.97 6.52 -11.79
N GLY A 57 0.53 5.30 -11.52
CA GLY A 57 0.31 4.27 -12.52
C GLY A 57 1.57 3.42 -12.78
N ASN A 58 1.55 2.70 -13.90
CA ASN A 58 2.57 1.70 -14.27
C ASN A 58 3.65 2.24 -15.22
N THR A 59 3.58 3.50 -15.63
CA THR A 59 4.58 4.15 -16.47
C THR A 59 5.24 5.30 -15.72
N VAL A 60 6.54 5.51 -15.96
CA VAL A 60 7.33 6.56 -15.31
C VAL A 60 7.47 7.79 -16.19
N MET A 61 7.52 7.59 -17.51
CA MET A 61 7.52 8.66 -18.53
C MET A 61 6.24 8.55 -19.35
N ASP A 62 5.69 9.71 -19.75
CA ASP A 62 4.48 9.83 -20.56
C ASP A 62 3.28 9.01 -20.04
N GLY A 63 3.16 8.95 -18.71
CA GLY A 63 2.02 8.30 -18.04
C GLY A 63 0.77 9.16 -18.03
N THR A 64 -0.34 8.52 -17.65
CA THR A 64 -1.60 9.22 -17.39
C THR A 64 -1.39 10.25 -16.28
N THR A 65 -1.96 11.44 -16.45
CA THR A 65 -1.93 12.50 -15.44
C THR A 65 -2.48 11.99 -14.10
N ALA A 66 -1.95 12.52 -13.00
CA ALA A 66 -2.37 12.19 -11.66
C ALA A 66 -2.40 13.45 -10.79
N ALA A 67 -3.32 13.48 -9.84
CA ALA A 67 -3.31 14.47 -8.77
C ALA A 67 -2.04 14.31 -7.92
N LEU A 68 -1.26 15.39 -7.84
CA LEU A 68 -0.15 15.50 -6.91
C LEU A 68 -0.70 16.03 -5.57
N THR A 69 -0.69 15.20 -4.54
CA THR A 69 -1.12 15.60 -3.20
C THR A 69 -0.01 16.38 -2.49
N PRO A 70 -0.32 17.11 -1.41
CA PRO A 70 0.73 17.59 -0.51
C PRO A 70 1.58 16.43 0.02
N SER A 71 2.84 16.74 0.39
CA SER A 71 3.74 15.76 0.99
C SER A 71 3.18 15.23 2.32
N ALA A 72 3.54 14.00 2.70
CA ALA A 72 3.00 13.37 3.90
C ALA A 72 3.38 14.14 5.18
N VAL A 73 4.57 14.75 5.22
CA VAL A 73 4.98 15.59 6.35
C VAL A 73 4.13 16.87 6.43
N SER A 74 3.75 17.46 5.29
CA SER A 74 2.85 18.63 5.24
C SER A 74 1.44 18.26 5.70
N LEU A 75 0.92 17.11 5.26
CA LEU A 75 -0.37 16.60 5.70
C LEU A 75 -0.36 16.29 7.20
N ALA A 76 0.73 15.73 7.72
CA ALA A 76 0.85 15.45 9.14
C ALA A 76 0.93 16.71 10.01
N ALA A 77 1.50 17.79 9.49
CA ALA A 77 1.55 19.08 10.18
C ALA A 77 0.18 19.73 10.40
N THR A 78 -0.89 19.20 9.79
CA THR A 78 -2.27 19.63 10.07
C THR A 78 -2.82 19.05 11.36
N PHE A 79 -2.29 17.93 11.84
CA PHE A 79 -2.82 17.16 12.97
C PHE A 79 -4.30 16.77 12.81
N ASP A 80 -4.81 16.74 11.58
CA ASP A 80 -6.22 16.55 11.27
C ASP A 80 -6.45 15.27 10.46
N THR A 81 -7.12 14.29 11.08
CA THR A 81 -7.44 13.02 10.42
C THR A 81 -8.45 13.17 9.29
N SER A 82 -9.33 14.19 9.33
CA SER A 82 -10.35 14.40 8.31
C SER A 82 -9.73 14.81 6.96
N ILE A 83 -8.61 15.54 6.99
CA ILE A 83 -7.84 15.88 5.78
C ILE A 83 -7.26 14.60 5.16
N LEU A 84 -6.71 13.70 5.98
CA LEU A 84 -6.12 12.44 5.49
C LEU A 84 -7.17 11.47 4.95
N GLU A 85 -8.37 11.47 5.54
CA GLU A 85 -9.55 10.75 5.02
C GLU A 85 -9.94 11.30 3.64
N GLY A 86 -10.07 12.62 3.50
CA GLY A 86 -10.36 13.26 2.21
C GLY A 86 -9.30 12.98 1.13
N ILE A 87 -8.02 13.01 1.50
CA ILE A 87 -6.92 12.59 0.60
C ILE A 87 -7.05 11.11 0.24
N GLY A 88 -7.42 10.26 1.19
CA GLY A 88 -7.64 8.83 0.93
C GLY A 88 -8.75 8.58 -0.10
N HIS A 89 -9.87 9.31 -0.02
CA HIS A 89 -10.94 9.24 -1.02
C HIS A 89 -10.48 9.69 -2.41
N LEU A 90 -9.79 10.84 -2.50
CA LEU A 90 -9.22 11.33 -3.77
C LEU A 90 -8.29 10.29 -4.41
N LEU A 91 -7.42 9.66 -3.62
CA LEU A 91 -6.49 8.67 -4.13
C LEU A 91 -7.17 7.36 -4.51
N ALA A 92 -8.27 7.00 -3.85
CA ALA A 92 -9.05 5.83 -4.21
C ALA A 92 -9.67 5.99 -5.61
N ASP A 93 -10.26 7.15 -5.90
CA ASP A 93 -10.80 7.47 -7.22
C ASP A 93 -9.68 7.41 -8.30
N GLU A 94 -8.52 8.00 -8.02
CA GLU A 94 -7.37 7.99 -8.93
C GLU A 94 -6.76 6.59 -9.16
N VAL A 95 -6.88 5.69 -8.17
CA VAL A 95 -6.48 4.27 -8.32
C VAL A 95 -7.45 3.54 -9.24
N ASP A 96 -8.76 3.76 -9.09
CA ASP A 96 -9.74 3.17 -10.01
C ASP A 96 -9.58 3.72 -11.44
N ASP A 97 -9.33 5.02 -11.60
CA ASP A 97 -9.06 5.64 -12.92
C ASP A 97 -7.85 4.98 -13.59
N LYS A 98 -6.83 4.62 -12.80
CA LYS A 98 -5.63 3.92 -13.28
C LYS A 98 -5.80 2.40 -13.36
N LYS A 99 -6.99 1.89 -13.05
CA LYS A 99 -7.35 0.46 -13.07
C LYS A 99 -6.33 -0.38 -12.32
N ALA A 100 -5.95 0.09 -11.13
CA ALA A 100 -5.05 -0.61 -10.21
C ALA A 100 -5.82 -1.13 -9.00
N ASP A 101 -5.33 -2.22 -8.41
CA ASP A 101 -5.93 -2.90 -7.26
C ASP A 101 -5.19 -2.55 -5.96
N VAL A 102 -3.90 -2.20 -6.07
CA VAL A 102 -3.01 -1.95 -4.94
C VAL A 102 -2.32 -0.58 -5.05
N LEU A 103 -2.54 0.28 -4.06
CA LEU A 103 -1.78 1.52 -3.88
C LEU A 103 -0.59 1.29 -2.94
N LEU A 104 0.63 1.57 -3.41
CA LEU A 104 1.84 1.49 -2.59
C LEU A 104 1.98 2.72 -1.68
N ALA A 105 1.08 2.85 -0.70
CA ALA A 105 1.00 3.94 0.26
C ALA A 105 0.25 3.50 1.53
N PRO A 106 0.35 4.24 2.65
CA PRO A 106 1.23 5.40 2.88
C PRO A 106 2.66 4.98 3.24
N THR A 107 3.59 5.95 3.17
CA THR A 107 4.87 5.80 3.88
C THR A 107 4.68 6.29 5.32
N GLY A 108 4.68 5.37 6.27
CA GLY A 108 4.59 5.62 7.73
C GLY A 108 3.30 5.10 8.38
N THR A 109 3.39 4.08 9.23
CA THR A 109 2.55 3.79 10.42
C THR A 109 2.89 2.49 11.13
N THR A 110 2.79 2.46 12.45
CA THR A 110 2.78 1.23 13.24
C THR A 110 1.37 0.93 13.75
N HIS A 111 0.57 0.11 13.04
CA HIS A 111 -0.55 -0.64 13.61
C HIS A 111 -1.03 -1.72 12.64
N ALA A 112 -1.26 -2.94 13.14
CA ALA A 112 -1.97 -3.98 12.40
C ALA A 112 -3.45 -3.60 12.39
N LEU A 113 -3.90 -2.93 11.34
CA LEU A 113 -5.33 -2.79 11.10
C LEU A 113 -5.86 -4.14 10.61
N ARG A 114 -6.61 -4.83 11.46
CA ARG A 114 -7.39 -5.99 11.07
C ARG A 114 -8.56 -5.51 10.22
N ILE A 115 -8.41 -5.59 8.90
CA ILE A 115 -9.50 -5.32 7.96
C ILE A 115 -10.45 -6.51 8.00
N TRP A 116 -11.52 -6.40 8.78
CA TRP A 116 -12.49 -7.47 8.99
C TRP A 116 -13.21 -7.91 7.70
N LYS A 117 -13.32 -7.03 6.69
CA LYS A 117 -14.06 -7.30 5.45
C LYS A 117 -13.38 -8.34 4.54
N TYR A 118 -12.05 -8.48 4.59
CA TYR A 118 -11.32 -9.32 3.64
C TYR A 118 -10.47 -10.43 4.26
N SER A 119 -10.34 -10.54 5.59
CA SER A 119 -9.34 -11.44 6.25
C SER A 119 -7.97 -11.45 5.55
N VAL A 120 -7.61 -10.35 4.90
CA VAL A 120 -6.30 -10.12 4.32
C VAL A 120 -5.52 -9.38 5.39
N ASN A 121 -4.48 -10.01 5.91
CA ASN A 121 -3.48 -9.30 6.68
C ASN A 121 -2.68 -8.45 5.70
N ILE A 122 -3.06 -7.19 5.53
CA ILE A 122 -2.16 -6.21 4.95
C ILE A 122 -1.12 -5.91 6.01
N PHE A 123 -0.05 -6.72 6.02
CA PHE A 123 1.14 -6.43 6.78
C PHE A 123 1.84 -5.25 6.11
N GLY A 124 1.63 -4.08 6.68
CA GLY A 124 2.64 -3.07 6.58
C GLY A 124 2.61 -2.26 7.87
N PHE A 125 3.66 -2.40 8.66
CA PHE A 125 3.99 -1.37 9.62
C PHE A 125 5.07 -0.56 8.91
N SER A 126 4.83 0.69 8.55
CA SER A 126 5.89 1.54 8.05
C SER A 126 6.45 2.37 9.19
N VAL A 127 7.76 2.39 9.32
CA VAL A 127 8.40 3.03 10.46
C VAL A 127 9.61 3.86 10.02
N CYS A 128 9.54 4.44 8.81
CA CYS A 128 10.52 5.42 8.38
C CYS A 128 10.40 6.65 9.28
N LEU A 129 11.19 6.70 10.35
CA LEU A 129 11.27 7.79 11.32
C LEU A 129 12.18 8.88 10.77
N HIS A 130 11.89 10.12 11.13
CA HIS A 130 12.75 11.25 10.80
C HIS A 130 13.91 11.35 11.80
N ARG A 131 14.63 10.23 12.02
CA ARG A 131 15.77 10.16 12.94
C ARG A 131 16.79 11.27 12.69
N SER A 132 16.94 11.65 11.42
CA SER A 132 17.76 12.78 10.99
C SER A 132 16.96 13.64 10.02
N PRO A 133 17.08 14.98 10.10
CA PRO A 133 16.46 15.88 9.12
C PRO A 133 17.02 15.69 7.70
N LEU A 134 18.17 15.03 7.56
CA LEU A 134 18.83 14.76 6.28
C LEU A 134 18.28 13.51 5.56
N GLY A 135 17.25 12.87 6.10
CA GLY A 135 16.64 11.70 5.49
C GLY A 135 16.00 12.03 4.13
N GLY A 136 16.56 11.47 3.05
CA GLY A 136 16.15 11.79 1.67
C GLY A 136 14.71 11.40 1.30
N ARG A 137 13.97 10.69 2.17
CA ARG A 137 12.55 10.35 1.99
C ARG A 137 11.67 10.76 3.17
N ASN A 138 12.15 11.67 4.01
CA ASN A 138 11.37 12.22 5.12
C ASN A 138 10.08 12.88 4.61
N PHE A 139 10.13 13.58 3.46
CA PHE A 139 8.94 14.23 2.89
C PHE A 139 7.78 13.27 2.60
N GLU A 140 8.08 12.00 2.30
CA GLU A 140 7.07 10.97 2.02
C GLU A 140 6.49 10.33 3.28
N SER A 141 7.14 10.47 4.44
CA SER A 141 6.75 9.79 5.67
C SER A 141 5.75 10.61 6.49
N LEU A 142 4.66 9.99 6.93
CA LEU A 142 3.65 10.62 7.79
C LEU A 142 4.23 10.92 9.17
N SER A 143 4.24 12.17 9.61
CA SER A 143 4.78 12.63 10.91
C SER A 143 6.29 12.35 11.09
N GLY A 144 6.96 13.18 11.91
CA GLY A 144 8.39 13.07 12.20
C GLY A 144 8.75 11.85 13.06
N ASP A 145 9.08 12.07 14.32
CA ASP A 145 9.46 10.98 15.24
C ASP A 145 8.33 10.55 16.18
N ASP A 146 7.13 11.13 16.05
CA ASP A 146 5.98 10.78 16.90
C ASP A 146 5.18 9.59 16.35
N PRO A 147 5.20 8.41 17.02
CA PRO A 147 4.53 7.21 16.53
C PRO A 147 3.01 7.27 16.69
N PHE A 148 2.48 8.06 17.63
CA PHE A 148 1.06 8.13 17.93
C PHE A 148 0.29 8.88 16.84
N LEU A 149 0.72 10.10 16.54
CA LEU A 149 0.19 10.96 15.49
C LEU A 149 0.24 10.26 14.15
N ARG A 150 1.40 9.67 13.80
CA ARG A 150 1.58 8.89 12.58
C ARG A 150 0.50 7.81 12.45
N SER A 151 0.32 7.02 13.50
CA SER A 151 -0.61 5.89 13.51
C SER A 151 -2.06 6.34 13.34
N LYS A 152 -2.46 7.45 13.97
CA LYS A 152 -3.81 8.03 13.81
C LYS A 152 -4.06 8.52 12.38
N LEU A 153 -3.11 9.26 11.82
CA LEU A 153 -3.23 9.83 10.48
C LEU A 153 -3.27 8.76 9.39
N ALA A 154 -2.40 7.76 9.45
CA ALA A 154 -2.43 6.70 8.45
C ALA A 154 -3.67 5.83 8.58
N ALA A 155 -4.17 5.59 9.80
CA ALA A 155 -5.40 4.82 9.96
C ALA A 155 -6.58 5.47 9.23
N ALA A 156 -6.72 6.80 9.31
CA ALA A 156 -7.72 7.55 8.56
C ALA A 156 -7.52 7.41 7.03
N TYR A 157 -6.30 7.66 6.55
CA TYR A 157 -5.93 7.53 5.14
C TYR A 157 -6.21 6.13 4.57
N ILE A 158 -5.82 5.09 5.30
CA ILE A 158 -5.94 3.69 4.87
C ILE A 158 -7.40 3.25 4.87
N THR A 159 -8.15 3.60 5.91
CA THR A 159 -9.57 3.24 6.02
C THR A 159 -10.37 3.87 4.89
N ALA A 160 -10.06 5.12 4.55
CA ALA A 160 -10.69 5.82 3.43
C ALA A 160 -10.44 5.11 2.09
N ILE A 161 -9.19 4.76 1.78
CA ILE A 161 -8.86 4.05 0.52
C ILE A 161 -9.50 2.66 0.47
N GLN A 162 -9.43 1.91 1.56
CA GLN A 162 -9.95 0.54 1.62
C GLN A 162 -11.48 0.48 1.59
N SER A 163 -12.17 1.60 1.83
CA SER A 163 -13.63 1.69 1.65
C SER A 163 -14.06 1.53 0.19
N TYR A 164 -13.13 1.68 -0.77
CA TYR A 164 -13.31 1.49 -2.21
C TYR A 164 -12.84 0.11 -2.70
N ASP A 165 -12.63 -0.84 -1.78
CA ASP A 165 -12.12 -2.18 -2.07
C ASP A 165 -10.72 -2.20 -2.71
N ILE A 166 -9.95 -1.13 -2.48
CA ILE A 166 -8.54 -0.98 -2.89
C ILE A 166 -7.61 -1.43 -1.76
N VAL A 167 -6.58 -2.20 -2.12
CA VAL A 167 -5.53 -2.64 -1.19
C VAL A 167 -4.51 -1.50 -1.01
N THR A 168 -4.18 -1.17 0.23
CA THR A 168 -3.06 -0.26 0.54
C THR A 168 -1.83 -1.06 0.93
N ASN A 169 -0.62 -0.58 0.63
CA ASN A 169 0.62 -1.18 1.11
C ASN A 169 1.41 -0.17 1.95
N ILE A 170 1.33 -0.33 3.26
CA ILE A 170 2.09 0.49 4.20
C ILE A 170 3.58 0.11 4.08
N LYS A 171 4.44 1.08 3.70
CA LYS A 171 5.87 0.86 3.37
C LYS A 171 6.78 1.88 4.05
N HIS A 172 7.97 1.60 4.54
CA HIS A 172 8.79 0.42 4.39
C HIS A 172 8.99 -0.20 5.78
N PHE A 173 8.67 -1.48 5.91
CA PHE A 173 8.88 -2.23 7.13
C PHE A 173 10.29 -2.82 7.13
N VAL A 174 11.21 -2.43 8.01
CA VAL A 174 11.19 -1.38 9.04
C VAL A 174 12.54 -0.63 9.01
N ALA A 175 12.65 0.51 9.68
CA ALA A 175 13.92 1.23 9.91
C ALA A 175 14.65 1.75 8.66
N ASN A 176 13.96 1.89 7.53
CA ASN A 176 14.49 2.56 6.34
C ASN A 176 14.49 4.10 6.51
N ASN A 177 15.34 4.60 7.42
CA ASN A 177 15.37 6.00 7.84
C ASN A 177 16.38 6.86 7.06
N GLN A 178 17.18 6.25 6.18
CA GLN A 178 18.16 6.94 5.34
C GLN A 178 18.24 6.30 3.95
N LYS A 179 18.67 7.08 2.95
CA LYS A 179 18.89 6.56 1.59
C LYS A 179 20.30 6.00 1.39
N THR A 180 21.30 6.64 2.00
CA THR A 180 22.70 6.22 1.91
C THR A 180 22.86 4.79 2.40
N GLY A 181 23.32 3.90 1.53
CA GLY A 181 23.55 2.50 1.85
C GLY A 181 22.30 1.69 2.22
N GLN A 182 21.09 2.12 1.84
CA GLN A 182 19.81 1.49 2.25
C GLN A 182 19.64 -0.01 1.93
N PHE A 183 20.49 -0.58 1.08
CA PHE A 183 20.47 -2.00 0.72
C PHE A 183 21.53 -2.83 1.45
N ILE A 184 22.37 -2.20 2.26
CA ILE A 184 23.56 -2.81 2.91
C ILE A 184 23.61 -2.48 4.40
N LEU A 185 23.10 -1.32 4.81
CA LEU A 185 23.03 -0.87 6.20
C LEU A 185 21.68 -1.24 6.83
N ASN A 186 21.72 -1.67 8.09
CA ASN A 186 20.55 -1.91 8.95
C ASN A 186 20.26 -0.66 9.81
#